data_AF-A0A2W4U8J6-F1
#
_entry.id   AF-A0A2W4U8J6-F1
#
_cell.length_a   1.000
_cell.length_b   1.000
_cell.length_c   1.000
_cell.angle_alpha   90.00
_cell.angle_beta   90.00
_cell.angle_gamma   90.00
#
_symmetry.space_group_name_H-M   'P 1'
#
loop_
_entity.id
_entity.type
_entity.pdbx_description
1 polymer ?
#
loop_
_entity_poly.entity_id
_entity_poly.type
_entity_poly.pdbx_seq_one_letter_code
_entity_poly.pdbx_strand_id
1 'polypeptide(L)' 'MFCNVMTKRVHMSLPDPIHNDLTELAESRNQPIATVAAIIVELYLEQKKVIGQISGQQDSSVARKAS' A
#
# COMPACT_ATOMS: atom_id res chain seq x y z
N MET A 1 18.28 -8.15 -12.29
CA MET A 1 18.24 -6.71 -11.98
C MET A 1 17.23 -6.54 -10.85
N PHE A 2 17.67 -6.50 -9.60
CA PHE A 2 16.77 -6.35 -8.45
C PHE A 2 16.49 -4.86 -8.28
N CYS A 3 15.37 -4.38 -8.81
CA CYS A 3 14.90 -3.04 -8.49
C CYS A 3 14.71 -2.96 -6.98
N ASN A 4 15.42 -2.05 -6.34
CA ASN A 4 15.42 -1.84 -4.91
C ASN A 4 14.05 -1.27 -4.49
N VAL A 5 13.08 -2.13 -4.21
CA VAL A 5 11.77 -1.71 -3.70
C VAL A 5 11.98 -1.22 -2.27
N MET A 6 12.24 0.08 -2.13
CA MET A 6 12.38 0.75 -0.85
C MET A 6 11.04 0.74 -0.12
N THR A 7 10.88 -0.19 0.83
CA THR A 7 9.68 -0.22 1.68
C THR A 7 9.59 1.07 2.49
N LYS A 8 8.49 1.81 2.33
CA LYS A 8 8.18 2.99 3.14
C LYS A 8 7.24 2.58 4.27
N ARG A 9 7.49 3.09 5.48
CA ARG A 9 6.63 2.85 6.64
C ARG A 9 5.52 3.89 6.68
N VAL A 10 4.30 3.44 6.92
CA VAL A 10 3.13 4.28 7.14
C VAL A 10 2.51 3.88 8.47
N HIS A 11 2.21 4.86 9.32
CA HIS A 11 1.46 4.66 10.56
C HIS A 11 -0.01 5.01 10.29
N MET A 12 -0.93 4.11 10.64
CA MET A 12 -2.36 4.33 10.51
C MET A 12 -3.12 3.83 11.73
N SER A 13 -4.26 4.45 11.99
CA SER A 13 -5.24 3.99 12.98
C SER A 13 -6.49 3.55 12.22
N LEU A 14 -7.05 2.41 12.62
CA LEU A 14 -8.23 1.83 11.98
C LEU A 14 -9.39 1.85 12.98
N PRO A 15 -10.62 2.15 12.52
CA PRO A 15 -11.81 1.94 13.33
C PRO A 15 -11.95 0.46 13.72
N ASP A 16 -12.47 0.19 14.92
CA ASP A 16 -12.62 -1.17 15.45
C ASP A 16 -13.31 -2.15 14.48
N PRO A 17 -14.41 -1.79 13.78
CA PRO A 17 -15.05 -2.70 12.83
C PRO A 17 -14.11 -3.12 11.70
N ILE A 18 -13.34 -2.18 11.15
CA ILE A 18 -12.40 -2.44 10.05
C ILE A 18 -11.23 -3.29 10.53
N HIS A 19 -10.76 -3.05 11.75
CA HIS A 19 -9.72 -3.88 12.36
C HIS A 19 -10.19 -5.33 12.54
N ASN A 20 -11.43 -5.53 12.99
CA ASN A 20 -12.00 -6.86 13.21
C ASN A 20 -12.15 -7.62 11.88
N ASP A 21 -12.69 -6.97 10.84
CA ASP A 21 -12.82 -7.57 9.50
C ASP A 21 -11.44 -7.97 8.93
N LEU A 22 -10.42 -7.13 9.12
CA LEU A 22 -9.04 -7.44 8.72
C LEU A 22 -8.45 -8.60 9.51
N THR A 23 -8.78 -8.71 10.79
CA THR A 23 -8.31 -9.81 11.66
C THR A 23 -8.90 -11.13 11.18
N GLU A 24 -10.20 -11.19 10.92
CA GLU A 24 -10.87 -12.40 10.40
C GLU A 24 -10.30 -12.83 9.04
N LEU A 25 -10.06 -11.87 8.15
CA LEU A 25 -9.42 -12.14 6.84
C LEU A 25 -7.96 -12.62 6.99
N ALA A 26 -7.22 -12.11 7.95
CA ALA A 26 -5.84 -12.54 8.23
C ALA A 26 -5.79 -13.96 8.78
N GLU A 27 -6.68 -14.29 9.72
CA GLU A 27 -6.79 -15.63 10.31
C GLU A 27 -7.20 -16.67 9.27
N SER A 28 -8.24 -16.40 8.48
CA SER A 28 -8.71 -17.32 7.43
C SER A 28 -7.65 -17.62 6.35
N ARG A 29 -6.68 -16.71 6.15
CA ARG A 29 -5.58 -16.86 5.19
C ARG A 29 -4.28 -17.35 5.82
N ASN A 30 -4.24 -17.51 7.14
CA ASN A 30 -3.02 -17.80 7.91
C ASN A 30 -1.88 -16.82 7.57
N GLN A 31 -2.19 -15.52 7.51
CA GLN A 31 -1.26 -14.46 7.14
C GLN A 31 -1.21 -13.37 8.21
N PRO A 32 -0.08 -12.63 8.35
CA PRO A 32 -0.05 -11.46 9.22
C PRO A 32 -1.05 -10.38 8.78
N ILE A 33 -1.74 -9.77 9.75
CA ILE A 33 -2.72 -8.70 9.48
C ILE A 33 -2.14 -7.55 8.66
N ALA A 34 -0.87 -7.19 8.90
CA ALA A 34 -0.17 -6.14 8.15
C ALA A 34 0.00 -6.49 6.67
N THR A 35 0.22 -7.77 6.35
CA THR A 35 0.31 -8.25 4.96
C THR A 35 -1.04 -8.15 4.27
N VAL A 36 -2.11 -8.57 4.93
CA VAL A 36 -3.47 -8.47 4.38
C VAL A 36 -3.87 -7.01 4.16
N ALA A 37 -3.59 -6.13 5.13
CA ALA A 37 -3.83 -4.71 4.99
C ALA A 37 -3.07 -4.10 3.80
N ALA A 38 -1.79 -4.45 3.62
CA ALA A 38 -0.99 -3.98 2.49
C ALA A 38 -1.58 -4.41 1.14
N ILE A 39 -2.04 -5.67 1.03
CA ILE A 39 -2.70 -6.19 -0.19
C ILE A 39 -3.99 -5.42 -0.49
N ILE A 40 -4.82 -5.16 0.51
CA ILE A 40 -6.08 -4.43 0.32
C ILE A 40 -5.82 -2.99 -0.13
N VAL A 41 -4.80 -2.33 0.43
CA VAL A 41 -4.38 -0.99 0.00
C VAL A 41 -3.90 -1.03 -1.45
N GLU A 42 -3.11 -2.02 -1.84
CA GLU A 42 -2.63 -2.19 -3.22
C GLU A 42 -3.80 -2.34 -4.20
N LEU A 43 -4.73 -3.26 -3.93
CA LEU A 43 -5.91 -3.48 -4.76
C LEU A 43 -6.77 -2.23 -4.90
N TYR A 44 -6.97 -1.48 -3.81
CA TYR A 44 -7.72 -0.22 -3.85
C TYR A 44 -7.02 0.81 -4.75
N LEU A 45 -5.71 0.99 -4.60
CA LEU A 45 -4.94 1.94 -5.39
C LEU A 45 -4.89 1.55 -6.87
N GLU A 46 -4.79 0.25 -7.19
CA GLU A 46 -4.88 -0.23 -8.57
C GLU A 46 -6.23 0.11 -9.20
N GLN A 47 -7.34 -0.15 -8.50
CA GLN A 47 -8.67 0.22 -8.97
C GLN A 47 -8.77 1.73 -9.23
N LYS A 48 -8.19 2.55 -8.34
CA LYS A 48 -8.17 4.01 -8.47
C LYS A 48 -7.30 4.50 -9.63
N LYS A 49 -6.20 3.81 -9.96
CA LYS A 49 -5.39 4.10 -11.15
C LYS A 49 -6.15 3.79 -12.43
N VAL A 50 -6.87 2.67 -12.49
CA VAL A 50 -7.65 2.26 -13.67
C VAL A 50 -8.72 3.30 -14.02
N ILE A 51 -9.40 3.86 -13.03
CA ILE A 51 -10.42 4.90 -13.24
C ILE A 51 -9.84 6.32 -13.40
N GLY A 52 -8.51 6.45 -13.48
CA GLY A 52 -7.82 7.73 -13.67
C GLY A 52 -7.87 8.69 -12.47
N GLN A 53 -8.27 8.23 -11.28
CA GLN A 53 -8.36 9.06 -10.07
C GLN A 53 -7.00 9.32 -9.40
N ILE A 54 -6.03 8.44 -9.64
CA ILE A 54 -4.66 8.60 -9.16
C ILE A 54 -3.75 8.47 -10.37
N SER A 55 -3.03 9.53 -10.71
CA SER A 55 -1.94 9.42 -11.67
C SER A 55 -0.87 8.52 -11.05
N GLY A 56 -0.59 7.37 -11.66
CA GLY A 56 0.55 6.56 -11.28
C GLY A 56 1.81 7.39 -11.48
N GLN A 57 2.32 8.02 -10.41
CA GLN A 57 3.56 8.78 -10.51
C GLN A 57 4.68 7.80 -10.84
N GLN A 58 5.21 7.93 -12.05
CA GLN A 58 6.57 7.52 -12.38
C GLN A 58 7.53 8.34 -11.49
N ASP A 59 8.54 7.66 -10.95
CA ASP A 59 9.62 8.22 -10.15
C ASP A 59 10.08 9.60 -10.64
N SER A 60 9.73 10.63 -9.88
CA SER A 60 10.37 11.95 -10.01
C SER A 60 11.64 11.95 -9.15
N SER A 61 12.64 11.19 -9.57
CA SER A 61 14.02 11.31 -9.05
C SER A 61 14.86 12.33 -9.82
N VAL A 62 14.23 13.30 -10.48
CA VAL A 62 14.92 14.41 -11.13
C VAL A 62 14.75 15.69 -10.30
N ALA A 63 15.91 16.33 -10.04
CA ALA A 63 16.12 17.65 -9.47
C ALA A 63 16.28 17.74 -7.94
N ARG A 64 17.53 17.73 -7.49
CA ARG A 64 18.28 18.95 -7.09
C ARG A 64 19.64 18.58 -6.50
N LYS A 65 20.72 18.89 -7.22
CA LYS A 65 21.79 19.84 -6.81
C LYS A 65 22.99 19.74 -7.76
N ALA A 66 22.99 20.59 -8.78
CA ALA A 66 24.21 21.14 -9.35
C ALA A 66 24.31 22.57 -8.83
N SER A 67 25.21 22.81 -7.89
CA SER A 67 25.81 24.10 -7.50
C SER A 67 26.84 23.83 -6.43
#